data_AF-R5ZXM1-F1
#
_entry.id   AF-R5ZXM1-F1
#
_cell.length_a   1.000
_cell.length_b   1.000
_cell.length_c   1.000
_cell.angle_alpha   90.00
_cell.angle_beta   90.00
_cell.angle_gamma   90.00
#
_symmetry.space_group_name_H-M   'P 1'
#
loop_
_entity.id
_entity.type
_entity.pdbx_description
1 polymer ?
#
loop_
_entity_poly.entity_id
_entity_poly.type
_entity_poly.pdbx_seq_one_letter_code
_entity_poly.pdbx_strand_id
1 'polypeptide(L)' 'MDGHRLTKLIKSDDKLKNIPVVIFSSLINEQMRAKGESLGADVQLSKPEIGLLVSEIDKLLR' A
#
# COMPACT_ATOMS: atom_id res chain seq x y z
N MET A 1 -12.08 -11.13 0.55
CA MET A 1 -11.32 -10.01 1.14
C MET A 1 -10.14 -9.75 0.21
N ASP A 2 -9.90 -8.51 -0.22
CA ASP A 2 -8.79 -8.14 -1.11
C ASP A 2 -7.80 -7.18 -0.41
N GLY A 3 -6.68 -6.86 -1.06
CA GLY A 3 -5.66 -5.97 -0.51
C GLY A 3 -6.19 -4.58 -0.17
N HIS A 4 -7.01 -3.99 -1.06
CA HIS A 4 -7.63 -2.67 -0.83
C HIS A 4 -8.57 -2.67 0.38
N ARG A 5 -9.40 -3.70 0.55
CA ARG A 5 -10.28 -3.80 1.72
C ARG A 5 -9.48 -3.96 3.01
N LEU A 6 -8.38 -4.72 2.99
CA LEU A 6 -7.48 -4.83 4.14
C LEU A 6 -6.83 -3.47 4.45
N THR A 7 -6.33 -2.74 3.45
CA THR A 7 -5.82 -1.37 3.64
C THR A 7 -6.85 -0.48 4.33
N LYS A 8 -8.10 -0.49 3.86
CA LYS A 8 -9.18 0.29 4.48
C LYS A 8 -9.37 -0.07 5.95
N LEU A 9 -9.40 -1.36 6.27
CA LEU A 9 -9.57 -1.83 7.66
C LEU A 9 -8.40 -1.38 8.54
N ILE A 10 -7.15 -1.51 8.07
CA ILE A 10 -5.96 -1.04 8.79
C ILE A 10 -6.03 0.46 9.03
N LYS A 11 -6.31 1.25 7.98
CA LYS A 11 -6.30 2.72 8.04
C LYS A 11 -7.50 3.32 8.79
N SER A 12 -8.55 2.53 8.99
CA SER A 12 -9.74 2.95 9.78
C SER A 12 -9.69 2.50 11.24
N ASP A 13 -8.71 1.66 11.63
CA ASP A 13 -8.57 1.17 13.00
C ASP A 13 -7.63 2.09 13.79
N ASP A 14 -8.08 2.59 14.96
CA ASP A 14 -7.32 3.56 15.75
C ASP A 14 -5.96 3.05 16.24
N LYS A 15 -5.80 1.74 16.42
CA LYS A 15 -4.54 1.11 16.85
C LYS A 15 -3.62 0.83 15.67
N LEU A 16 -4.17 0.58 14.48
CA LEU A 16 -3.40 0.15 13.31
C LEU A 16 -3.15 1.24 12.27
N LYS A 17 -3.91 2.35 12.29
CA LYS A 17 -3.89 3.37 11.22
C LYS A 17 -2.52 3.99 10.95
N ASN A 18 -1.64 3.99 11.95
CA ASN A 18 -0.29 4.53 11.84
C ASN A 18 0.73 3.53 11.26
N ILE A 19 0.34 2.26 11.05
CA ILE A 19 1.21 1.27 10.41
C ILE A 19 1.30 1.59 8.91
N PRO A 20 2.51 1.67 8.33
CA PRO A 20 2.66 1.83 6.89
C PRO A 20 2.15 0.60 6.13
N VAL A 21 1.43 0.83 5.03
CA VAL A 21 0.83 -0.18 4.17
C VAL A 21 1.32 0.01 2.74
N VAL A 22 2.06 -0.98 2.25
CA VAL A 22 2.54 -1.05 0.86
C VAL A 22 1.75 -2.12 0.10
N ILE A 23 1.13 -1.75 -1.02
CA ILE A 23 0.47 -2.71 -1.92
C ILE A 23 1.43 -3.12 -3.03
N PHE A 24 1.85 -4.38 -3.03
CA PHE A 24 2.72 -4.96 -4.06
C PHE A 24 1.97 -6.04 -4.88
N SER A 25 1.54 -5.69 -6.09
CA SER A 25 0.60 -6.52 -6.87
C SER A 25 0.94 -6.56 -8.36
N SER A 26 0.58 -7.64 -9.05
CA SER A 26 0.67 -7.73 -10.52
C SER A 26 -0.50 -7.02 -11.24
N LEU A 27 -1.49 -6.54 -10.49
CA LEU A 27 -2.73 -5.97 -11.04
C LEU A 27 -2.74 -4.44 -11.01
N ILE A 28 -1.67 -3.77 -10.61
CA ILE A 28 -1.65 -2.31 -10.49
C ILE A 28 -1.86 -1.66 -11.86
N ASN A 29 -2.88 -0.82 -11.93
CA ASN A 29 -3.19 0.10 -13.02
C ASN A 29 -3.61 1.45 -12.42
N GLU A 30 -3.90 2.45 -13.25
CA GLU A 30 -4.28 3.80 -12.79
C GLU A 30 -5.49 3.79 -11.85
N GLN A 31 -6.53 3.02 -12.17
CA GLN A 31 -7.72 2.90 -11.32
C GLN A 31 -7.40 2.26 -9.97
N MET A 32 -6.58 1.20 -9.94
CA MET A 32 -6.17 0.53 -8.71
C MET A 32 -5.20 1.37 -7.87
N ARG A 33 -4.40 2.24 -8.52
CA ARG A 33 -3.55 3.22 -7.87
C ARG A 33 -4.39 4.28 -7.17
N ALA A 34 -5.28 4.95 -7.90
CA ALA A 34 -6.20 5.93 -7.30
C ALA A 34 -7.05 5.31 -6.17
N LYS A 35 -7.48 4.06 -6.33
CA LYS A 35 -8.24 3.34 -5.29
C LYS A 35 -7.41 3.10 -4.03
N GLY A 36 -6.16 2.67 -4.09
CA GLY A 36 -5.42 2.43 -2.85
C GLY A 36 -4.92 3.72 -2.21
N GLU A 37 -4.57 4.74 -2.97
CA GLU A 37 -4.28 6.09 -2.46
C GLU A 37 -5.47 6.65 -1.67
N SER A 38 -6.69 6.59 -2.23
CA SER A 38 -7.90 7.04 -1.52
C SER A 38 -8.23 6.22 -0.26
N LEU A 39 -7.69 5.01 -0.13
CA LEU A 39 -7.86 4.15 1.06
C LEU A 39 -6.71 4.33 2.07
N GLY A 40 -5.73 5.18 1.77
CA GLY A 40 -4.60 5.48 2.64
C GLY A 40 -3.43 4.51 2.51
N ALA A 41 -3.29 3.78 1.39
CA ALA A 41 -2.04 3.06 1.11
C ALA A 41 -0.90 4.07 0.99
N ASP A 42 0.21 3.82 1.67
CA ASP A 42 1.37 4.72 1.65
C ASP A 42 2.12 4.59 0.32
N VAL A 43 2.18 3.37 -0.22
CA VAL A 43 2.87 3.06 -1.48
C VAL A 43 2.15 1.96 -2.25
N GLN A 44 2.14 2.07 -3.58
CA GLN A 44 1.65 1.03 -4.49
C GLN A 44 2.62 0.74 -5.62
N LEU A 45 3.04 -0.53 -5.74
CA LEU A 45 4.08 -0.99 -6.66
C LEU A 45 3.63 -2.22 -7.46
N SER A 46 4.09 -2.28 -8.70
CA SER A 46 3.88 -3.42 -9.59
C SER A 46 4.94 -4.49 -9.36
N LYS A 47 4.55 -5.77 -9.33
CA LYS A 47 5.54 -6.85 -9.42
C LYS A 47 6.22 -6.84 -10.81
N PRO A 48 7.52 -7.16 -10.94
CA PRO A 48 8.44 -7.68 -9.92
C PRO A 48 9.42 -6.62 -9.35
N GLU A 49 9.01 -5.37 -9.14
CA GLU A 49 9.88 -4.24 -8.76
C GLU A 49 10.43 -4.30 -7.31
N ILE A 50 11.16 -5.36 -6.95
CA ILE A 50 11.65 -5.60 -5.59
C ILE A 50 12.62 -4.52 -5.13
N GLY A 51 13.52 -4.05 -6.01
CA GLY A 51 14.47 -2.98 -5.64
C GLY A 51 13.76 -1.68 -5.24
N LEU A 52 12.68 -1.34 -5.95
CA LEU A 52 11.85 -0.19 -5.61
C LEU A 52 11.08 -0.43 -4.30
N LEU A 53 10.54 -1.65 -4.10
CA LEU A 53 9.88 -2.02 -2.85
C LEU A 53 10.79 -1.81 -1.62
N VAL A 54 12.03 -2.28 -1.67
CA VAL A 54 13.00 -2.10 -0.57
C VAL A 54 13.26 -0.61 -0.32
N SER A 55 13.51 0.16 -1.38
CA SER A 55 13.75 1.60 -1.29
C SER A 55 12.57 2.36 -0.67
N GLU A 56 11.33 2.01 -1.03
CA GLU A 56 10.13 2.62 -0.45
C GLU A 56 9.92 2.24 1.01
N ILE A 57 10.17 0.98 1.39
CA ILE A 57 10.10 0.56 2.80
C ILE A 57 11.13 1.32 3.65
N ASP A 58 12.36 1.48 3.16
CA ASP A 58 13.40 2.24 3.84
C ASP A 58 13.00 3.71 4.07
N LYS A 59 12.23 4.31 3.15
CA LYS A 59 11.70 5.68 3.32
C LYS A 59 10.61 5.76 4.39
N LEU A 60 9.76 4.72 4.50
CA LEU A 60 8.63 4.68 5.43
C LEU A 60 9.03 4.39 6.88
N LEU A 61 10.20 3.79 7.11
CA LEU A 61 10.69 3.40 8.45
C LEU A 61 11.71 4.39 9.05
N ARG A 62 12.03 5.47 8.34
CA ARG A 62 12.90 6.55 8.83
C ARG A 62 12.08 7.59 9.59
#